data_AF-A0A3C1UHQ6-F1
#
_entry.id   AF-A0A3C1UHQ6-F1
#
_cell.length_a   1.000
_cell.length_b   1.000
_cell.length_c   1.000
_cell.angle_alpha   90.00
_cell.angle_beta   90.00
_cell.angle_gamma   90.00
#
_symmetry.space_group_name_H-M   'P 1'
#
loop_
_entity.id
_entity.type
_entity.pdbx_description
1 polymer ?
#
loop_
_entity_poly.entity_id
_entity_poly.type
_entity_poly.pdbx_seq_one_letter_code
_entity_poly.pdbx_strand_id
1 'polypeptide(L)'
;MKNYKKNIMIAALASMAFGGSAQAQEITKQDWGTFKLWIDPGHSGRENSGLYGYTEAEKVLRVGLATRAFLFKYTTADETTIGMTRDNDNAYVDLDERSDMANAWGADFFYSIHSDAGSPSKNSTVFLFGGWKSNGNYVEKTPNGGKRMGDIMCPNLTGVMYNTETRGNYYDRVFYNGDVDTHENQYPYLSVNRRTNMASILSEGGYHTLPMQQA
;
A
#
# COMPACT_ATOMS: atom_id res chain seq x y z
N MET A 1 -41.77 -74.38 -0.20
CA MET A 1 -41.77 -73.06 0.48
C MET A 1 -40.66 -72.20 -0.13
N LYS A 2 -41.06 -71.10 -0.79
CA LYS A 2 -40.31 -69.95 -1.35
C LYS A 2 -38.97 -70.20 -2.08
N ASN A 3 -39.05 -70.20 -3.41
CA ASN A 3 -37.96 -70.00 -4.37
C ASN A 3 -37.43 -68.56 -4.30
N TYR A 4 -36.15 -68.39 -3.98
CA TYR A 4 -35.43 -67.12 -4.18
C TYR A 4 -34.71 -67.13 -5.53
N LYS A 5 -35.23 -66.39 -6.51
CA LYS A 5 -34.49 -66.07 -7.74
C LYS A 5 -33.49 -64.96 -7.42
N LYS A 6 -32.19 -65.28 -7.50
CA LYS A 6 -31.08 -64.32 -7.49
C LYS A 6 -31.11 -63.53 -8.80
N ASN A 7 -31.54 -62.27 -8.75
CA ASN A 7 -31.33 -61.33 -9.85
C ASN A 7 -29.91 -60.76 -9.73
N ILE A 8 -29.03 -61.17 -10.64
CA ILE A 8 -27.71 -60.58 -10.82
C ILE A 8 -27.93 -59.22 -11.50
N MET A 9 -27.75 -58.14 -10.75
CA MET A 9 -27.66 -56.78 -11.30
C MET A 9 -26.28 -56.62 -11.93
N ILE A 10 -26.23 -56.51 -13.25
CA ILE A 10 -25.04 -56.09 -14.00
C ILE A 10 -24.91 -54.58 -13.76
N ALA A 11 -23.91 -54.16 -12.99
CA ALA A 11 -23.51 -52.76 -12.91
C ALA A 11 -22.75 -52.40 -14.19
N ALA A 12 -23.43 -51.73 -15.13
CA ALA A 12 -22.76 -51.11 -16.26
C ALA A 12 -21.97 -49.89 -15.75
N LEU A 13 -20.64 -49.96 -15.83
CA LEU A 13 -19.77 -48.79 -15.70
C LEU A 13 -20.06 -47.86 -16.88
N ALA A 14 -20.82 -46.79 -16.63
CA ALA A 14 -20.82 -45.62 -17.49
C ALA A 14 -19.60 -44.77 -17.13
N SER A 15 -18.50 -44.94 -17.88
CA SER A 15 -17.39 -43.99 -17.88
C SER A 15 -17.88 -42.68 -18.48
N MET A 16 -18.38 -41.76 -17.65
CA MET A 16 -18.54 -40.37 -18.05
C MET A 16 -17.15 -39.76 -18.21
N ALA A 17 -16.69 -39.69 -19.46
CA ALA A 17 -15.60 -38.81 -19.83
C ALA A 17 -16.07 -37.36 -19.63
N PHE A 18 -15.72 -36.74 -18.50
CA PHE A 18 -15.83 -35.30 -18.32
C PHE A 18 -14.74 -34.61 -19.14
N GLY A 19 -14.98 -34.49 -20.45
CA GLY A 19 -14.23 -33.62 -21.35
C GLY A 19 -14.79 -32.20 -21.29
N GLY A 20 -14.75 -31.57 -20.12
CA GLY A 20 -15.02 -30.13 -19.98
C GLY A 20 -13.69 -29.41 -19.86
N SER A 21 -13.28 -28.67 -20.90
CA SER A 21 -12.27 -27.63 -20.71
C SER A 21 -12.84 -26.65 -19.69
N ALA A 22 -12.24 -26.57 -18.50
CA ALA A 22 -12.53 -25.51 -17.57
C ALA A 22 -12.15 -24.19 -18.24
N GLN A 23 -13.13 -23.48 -18.81
CA GLN A 23 -12.93 -22.09 -19.19
C GLN A 23 -12.63 -21.35 -17.88
N ALA A 24 -11.42 -20.82 -17.76
CA ALA A 24 -11.08 -19.96 -16.65
C ALA A 24 -12.13 -18.85 -16.59
N GLN A 25 -12.76 -18.68 -15.42
CA GLN A 25 -13.69 -17.60 -15.19
C GLN A 25 -12.97 -16.28 -15.53
N GLU A 26 -13.44 -15.56 -16.55
CA GLU A 26 -12.95 -14.22 -16.80
C GLU A 26 -13.28 -13.38 -15.57
N ILE A 27 -12.24 -12.91 -14.86
CA ILE A 27 -12.42 -11.92 -13.81
C ILE A 27 -12.76 -10.63 -14.54
N THR A 28 -14.02 -10.21 -14.48
CA THR A 28 -14.38 -8.85 -14.90
C THR A 28 -13.61 -7.88 -14.02
N LYS A 29 -12.64 -7.18 -14.62
CA LYS A 29 -11.85 -6.14 -13.95
C LYS A 29 -12.79 -5.05 -13.44
N GLN A 30 -12.56 -4.58 -12.23
CA GLN A 30 -13.26 -3.40 -11.72
C GLN A 30 -12.86 -2.18 -12.56
N ASP A 31 -13.83 -1.36 -12.95
CA ASP A 31 -13.51 -0.12 -13.65
C ASP A 31 -12.80 0.87 -12.71
N TRP A 32 -11.60 1.29 -13.11
CA TRP A 32 -10.77 2.26 -12.39
C TRP A 32 -11.13 3.71 -12.77
N GLY A 33 -11.65 3.94 -13.98
CA GLY A 33 -11.89 5.28 -14.50
C GLY A 33 -10.59 6.05 -14.77
N THR A 34 -10.64 7.38 -14.61
CA THR A 34 -9.54 8.30 -14.99
C THR A 34 -8.67 8.74 -13.82
N PHE A 35 -8.88 8.18 -12.63
CA PHE A 35 -8.18 8.61 -11.41
C PHE A 35 -6.68 8.29 -11.49
N LYS A 36 -5.84 9.27 -11.23
CA LYS A 36 -4.38 9.17 -11.35
C LYS A 36 -3.71 8.98 -10.00
N LEU A 37 -3.30 7.74 -9.70
CA LEU A 37 -2.56 7.41 -8.48
C LEU A 37 -1.05 7.41 -8.76
N TRP A 38 -0.30 8.19 -7.97
CA TRP A 38 1.16 8.13 -7.94
C TRP A 38 1.65 7.32 -6.75
N ILE A 39 2.40 6.25 -7.02
CA ILE A 39 3.01 5.39 -6.00
C ILE A 39 4.48 5.77 -5.84
N ASP A 40 4.89 6.13 -4.64
CA ASP A 40 6.26 6.50 -4.32
C ASP A 40 6.88 5.45 -3.38
N PRO A 41 7.64 4.48 -3.92
CA PRO A 41 8.53 3.68 -3.10
C PRO A 41 9.63 4.57 -2.51
N GLY A 42 9.56 4.78 -1.19
CA GLY A 42 10.50 5.59 -0.43
C GLY A 42 11.97 5.20 -0.66
N HIS A 43 12.89 6.11 -0.39
CA HIS A 43 14.34 5.89 -0.53
C HIS A 43 14.80 5.52 -1.96
N SER A 44 16.11 5.40 -2.15
CA SER A 44 16.74 4.96 -3.39
C SER A 44 17.95 4.06 -3.13
N GLY A 45 18.34 3.26 -4.13
CA GLY A 45 19.47 2.35 -4.03
C GLY A 45 19.35 1.40 -2.84
N ARG A 46 20.31 1.48 -1.92
CA ARG A 46 20.41 0.63 -0.72
C ARG A 46 20.37 1.44 0.58
N GLU A 47 19.64 2.56 0.55
CA GLU A 47 19.45 3.44 1.71
C GLU A 47 18.62 2.78 2.81
N ASN A 48 18.84 3.24 4.06
CA ASN A 48 18.20 2.77 5.27
C ASN A 48 18.31 1.25 5.46
N SER A 49 19.49 0.82 5.93
CA SER A 49 19.82 -0.60 6.09
C SER A 49 18.89 -1.30 7.09
N GLY A 50 18.38 -2.46 6.69
CA GLY A 50 17.67 -3.39 7.55
C GLY A 50 18.53 -4.57 7.99
N LEU A 51 17.88 -5.69 8.29
CA LEU A 51 18.55 -6.92 8.66
C LEU A 51 19.03 -7.70 7.41
N TYR A 52 20.05 -8.53 7.58
CA TYR A 52 20.54 -9.48 6.56
C TYR A 52 20.89 -8.87 5.20
N GLY A 53 21.21 -7.57 5.17
CA GLY A 53 21.55 -6.86 3.94
C GLY A 53 20.36 -6.47 3.07
N TYR A 54 19.12 -6.64 3.56
CA TYR A 54 17.92 -6.17 2.88
C TYR A 54 17.53 -4.78 3.41
N THR A 55 17.46 -3.82 2.51
CA THR A 55 17.25 -2.41 2.83
C THR A 55 15.78 -2.03 2.75
N GLU A 56 15.42 -0.93 3.39
CA GLU A 56 14.08 -0.35 3.20
C GLU A 56 13.82 -0.05 1.72
N ALA A 57 14.78 0.58 1.04
CA ALA A 57 14.66 0.96 -0.37
C ALA A 57 14.29 -0.24 -1.27
N GLU A 58 14.94 -1.39 -1.07
CA GLU A 58 14.61 -2.62 -1.80
C GLU A 58 13.21 -3.12 -1.41
N LYS A 59 12.88 -3.16 -0.11
CA LYS A 59 11.58 -3.62 0.37
C LYS A 59 10.41 -2.82 -0.18
N VAL A 60 10.44 -1.51 -0.02
CA VAL A 60 9.32 -0.64 -0.39
C VAL A 60 9.13 -0.58 -1.90
N LEU A 61 10.19 -0.82 -2.69
CA LEU A 61 10.07 -1.02 -4.13
C LEU A 61 9.25 -2.26 -4.46
N ARG A 62 9.53 -3.40 -3.81
CA ARG A 62 8.78 -4.63 -4.04
C ARG A 62 7.31 -4.47 -3.66
N VAL A 63 7.03 -3.77 -2.55
CA VAL A 63 5.65 -3.42 -2.17
C VAL A 63 4.98 -2.56 -3.24
N GLY A 64 5.62 -1.47 -3.68
CA GLY A 64 5.06 -0.58 -4.69
C GLY A 64 4.81 -1.27 -6.05
N LEU A 65 5.76 -2.09 -6.51
CA LEU A 65 5.62 -2.88 -7.73
C LEU A 65 4.48 -3.90 -7.61
N ALA A 66 4.36 -4.58 -6.46
CA ALA A 66 3.25 -5.48 -6.19
C ALA A 66 1.92 -4.71 -6.19
N THR A 67 1.82 -3.58 -5.50
CA THR A 67 0.60 -2.75 -5.49
C THR A 67 0.16 -2.39 -6.91
N ARG A 68 1.07 -1.89 -7.76
CA ARG A 68 0.78 -1.59 -9.16
C ARG A 68 0.32 -2.83 -9.93
N ALA A 69 1.01 -3.95 -9.78
CA ALA A 69 0.64 -5.21 -10.44
C ALA A 69 -0.75 -5.71 -10.01
N PHE A 70 -1.10 -5.58 -8.72
CA PHE A 70 -2.43 -5.90 -8.22
C PHE A 70 -3.50 -4.99 -8.83
N LEU A 71 -3.26 -3.69 -8.91
CA LEU A 71 -4.18 -2.75 -9.55
C LEU A 71 -4.40 -3.10 -11.03
N PHE A 72 -3.33 -3.37 -11.79
CA PHE A 72 -3.42 -3.78 -13.18
C PHE A 72 -4.10 -5.14 -13.38
N LYS A 73 -3.98 -6.05 -12.42
CA LYS A 73 -4.60 -7.36 -12.49
C LYS A 73 -6.11 -7.30 -12.26
N TYR A 74 -6.55 -6.55 -11.25
CA TYR A 74 -7.93 -6.59 -10.77
C TYR A 74 -8.79 -5.42 -11.25
N THR A 75 -8.19 -4.41 -11.90
CA THR A 75 -8.90 -3.23 -12.40
C THR A 75 -8.55 -2.91 -13.86
N THR A 76 -9.28 -1.97 -14.46
CA THR A 76 -8.97 -1.40 -15.79
C THR A 76 -7.81 -0.39 -15.76
N ALA A 77 -7.19 -0.15 -14.60
CA ALA A 77 -6.04 0.75 -14.48
C ALA A 77 -4.86 0.29 -15.35
N ASP A 78 -4.10 1.27 -15.84
CA ASP A 78 -2.90 1.07 -16.65
C ASP A 78 -1.84 2.16 -16.34
N GLU A 79 -0.80 2.26 -17.15
CA GLU A 79 0.31 3.21 -16.95
C GLU A 79 -0.12 4.68 -17.11
N THR A 80 -1.30 4.94 -17.69
CA THR A 80 -1.86 6.29 -17.81
C THR A 80 -2.58 6.75 -16.53
N THR A 81 -2.94 5.81 -15.65
CA THR A 81 -3.64 6.07 -14.38
C THR A 81 -2.85 5.66 -13.14
N ILE A 82 -1.80 4.84 -13.27
CA ILE A 82 -0.89 4.46 -12.19
C ILE A 82 0.56 4.82 -12.55
N GLY A 83 1.08 5.87 -11.91
CA GLY A 83 2.48 6.29 -12.03
C GLY A 83 3.33 5.81 -10.85
N MET A 84 4.66 5.81 -11.01
CA MET A 84 5.60 5.48 -9.95
C MET A 84 6.80 6.42 -9.93
N THR A 85 7.31 6.75 -8.73
CA THR A 85 8.58 7.47 -8.57
C THR A 85 9.77 6.67 -9.13
N ARG A 86 9.79 5.36 -8.88
CA ARG A 86 10.83 4.44 -9.36
C ARG A 86 10.28 3.02 -9.45
N ASP A 87 10.84 2.25 -10.37
CA ASP A 87 10.40 0.88 -10.69
C ASP A 87 11.56 -0.14 -10.70
N ASN A 88 12.78 0.29 -10.37
CA ASN A 88 13.96 -0.56 -10.29
C ASN A 88 14.91 -0.11 -9.17
N ASP A 89 15.79 -1.00 -8.73
CA ASP A 89 16.70 -0.77 -7.58
C ASP A 89 17.82 0.25 -7.89
N ASN A 90 18.16 0.45 -9.17
CA ASN A 90 19.27 1.32 -9.58
C ASN A 90 18.83 2.79 -9.73
N ALA A 91 17.53 3.07 -9.72
CA ALA A 91 17.00 4.42 -9.84
C ALA A 91 17.28 5.22 -8.56
N TYR A 92 17.97 6.35 -8.73
CA TYR A 92 18.20 7.32 -7.68
C TYR A 92 17.26 8.52 -7.89
N VAL A 93 16.44 8.82 -6.88
CA VAL A 93 15.46 9.91 -6.93
C VAL A 93 15.51 10.68 -5.62
N ASP A 94 15.86 11.96 -5.72
CA ASP A 94 16.00 12.85 -4.56
C ASP A 94 14.65 13.19 -3.94
N LEU A 95 14.66 13.54 -2.65
CA LEU A 95 13.43 13.78 -1.86
C LEU A 95 12.46 14.77 -2.52
N ASP A 96 12.98 15.86 -3.10
CA ASP A 96 12.16 16.89 -3.74
C ASP A 96 11.68 16.43 -5.14
N GLU A 97 12.51 15.69 -5.87
CA GLU A 97 12.21 15.16 -7.21
C GLU A 97 10.97 14.25 -7.18
N ARG A 98 10.79 13.45 -6.12
CA ARG A 98 9.62 12.57 -5.93
C ARG A 98 8.30 13.31 -6.07
N SER A 99 8.23 14.50 -5.46
CA SER A 99 7.04 15.34 -5.51
C SER A 99 6.91 16.02 -6.86
N ASP A 100 8.04 16.47 -7.43
CA ASP A 100 8.07 17.16 -8.72
C ASP A 100 7.62 16.23 -9.86
N MET A 101 7.98 14.94 -9.83
CA MET A 101 7.51 13.93 -10.79
C MET A 101 5.99 13.75 -10.73
N ALA A 102 5.42 13.58 -9.54
CA ALA A 102 3.98 13.40 -9.37
C ALA A 102 3.18 14.66 -9.78
N ASN A 103 3.71 15.83 -9.42
CA ASN A 103 3.14 17.12 -9.82
C ASN A 103 3.14 17.28 -11.35
N ALA A 104 4.26 16.95 -12.01
CA ALA A 104 4.41 17.06 -13.46
C ALA A 104 3.51 16.08 -14.23
N TRP A 105 3.31 14.88 -13.69
CA TRP A 105 2.42 13.87 -14.27
C TRP A 105 0.92 14.19 -14.08
N GLY A 106 0.62 15.09 -13.14
CA GLY A 106 -0.73 15.51 -12.79
C GLY A 106 -1.48 14.44 -12.02
N ALA A 107 -0.86 13.91 -10.95
CA ALA A 107 -1.51 12.92 -10.10
C ALA A 107 -2.71 13.51 -9.33
N ASP A 108 -3.77 12.72 -9.15
CA ASP A 108 -4.90 13.04 -8.29
C ASP A 108 -4.62 12.68 -6.82
N PHE A 109 -3.72 11.73 -6.59
CA PHE A 109 -3.31 11.31 -5.25
C PHE A 109 -1.88 10.78 -5.22
N PHE A 110 -1.16 11.08 -4.15
CA PHE A 110 0.21 10.63 -3.91
C PHE A 110 0.28 9.69 -2.71
N TYR A 111 0.80 8.47 -2.92
CA TYR A 111 0.98 7.48 -1.87
C TYR A 111 2.46 7.10 -1.72
N SER A 112 3.08 7.53 -0.62
CA SER A 112 4.46 7.18 -0.26
C SER A 112 4.49 5.93 0.63
N ILE A 113 5.29 4.95 0.24
CA ILE A 113 5.42 3.67 0.91
C ILE A 113 6.80 3.61 1.57
N HIS A 114 6.79 3.45 2.89
CA HIS A 114 7.97 3.35 3.75
C HIS A 114 7.85 2.17 4.72
N SER A 115 8.96 1.87 5.41
CA SER A 115 8.94 1.09 6.64
C SER A 115 9.90 1.68 7.66
N ASP A 116 9.53 1.57 8.93
CA ASP A 116 10.24 2.22 10.02
C ASP A 116 11.51 1.43 10.43
N ALA A 117 12.42 2.11 11.12
CA ALA A 117 13.64 1.53 11.65
C ALA A 117 13.70 1.71 13.17
N GLY A 118 14.13 0.66 13.88
CA GLY A 118 14.33 0.72 15.33
C GLY A 118 14.36 -0.65 15.98
N SER A 119 14.20 -0.67 17.30
CA SER A 119 14.18 -1.91 18.10
C SER A 119 12.83 -2.08 18.83
N PRO A 120 11.68 -2.08 18.13
CA PRO A 120 10.40 -2.27 18.80
C PRO A 120 10.23 -3.73 19.24
N SER A 121 9.43 -3.96 20.28
CA SER A 121 9.08 -5.31 20.73
C SER A 121 8.02 -5.99 19.84
N LYS A 122 7.27 -5.20 19.06
CA LYS A 122 6.22 -5.65 18.14
C LYS A 122 6.27 -4.85 16.84
N ASN A 123 5.80 -5.45 15.76
CA ASN A 123 5.61 -4.72 14.51
C ASN A 123 4.43 -3.75 14.64
N SER A 124 4.49 -2.59 14.00
CA SER A 124 3.33 -1.70 13.90
C SER A 124 3.33 -0.84 12.66
N THR A 125 2.14 -0.45 12.21
CA THR A 125 1.97 0.51 11.11
C THR A 125 1.76 1.93 11.65
N VAL A 126 2.15 2.95 10.88
CA VAL A 126 1.65 4.33 11.08
C VAL A 126 1.38 4.97 9.73
N PHE A 127 0.39 5.85 9.71
CA PHE A 127 0.01 6.60 8.51
C PHE A 127 0.11 8.09 8.81
N LEU A 128 0.74 8.84 7.90
CA LEU A 128 1.12 10.23 8.08
C LEU A 128 0.65 11.04 6.88
N PHE A 129 -0.44 11.77 7.04
CA PHE A 129 -0.98 12.67 6.02
C PHE A 129 -0.59 14.11 6.31
N GLY A 130 -0.58 14.95 5.28
CA GLY A 130 -0.12 16.32 5.42
C GLY A 130 -1.00 17.13 6.35
N GLY A 131 -0.44 17.67 7.43
CA GLY A 131 -1.25 18.41 8.37
C GLY A 131 -0.53 19.01 9.57
N TRP A 132 -1.14 20.01 10.21
CA TRP A 132 -0.59 20.74 11.35
C TRP A 132 -1.70 21.23 12.28
N LYS A 133 -1.34 22.02 13.30
CA LYS A 133 -2.28 22.64 14.24
C LYS A 133 -2.12 24.16 14.27
N SER A 134 -3.24 24.88 14.29
CA SER A 134 -3.33 26.35 14.21
C SER A 134 -4.45 26.87 15.11
N ASN A 135 -4.11 27.69 16.11
CA ASN A 135 -5.05 28.25 17.08
C ASN A 135 -5.98 27.18 17.67
N GLY A 136 -5.41 26.06 18.13
CA GLY A 136 -6.16 24.94 18.70
C GLY A 136 -6.82 23.99 17.68
N ASN A 137 -6.84 24.33 16.39
CA ASN A 137 -7.52 23.53 15.35
C ASN A 137 -6.54 22.70 14.53
N TYR A 138 -6.85 21.42 14.33
CA TYR A 138 -6.12 20.59 13.36
C TYR A 138 -6.48 21.00 11.93
N VAL A 139 -5.46 21.11 11.08
CA VAL A 139 -5.56 21.52 9.69
C VAL A 139 -4.93 20.43 8.82
N GLU A 140 -5.74 19.83 7.94
CA GLU A 140 -5.25 18.96 6.87
C GLU A 140 -4.78 19.83 5.69
N LYS A 141 -3.70 19.43 5.03
CA LYS A 141 -3.26 20.06 3.79
C LYS A 141 -4.36 19.95 2.73
N THR A 142 -4.57 21.05 2.00
CA THR A 142 -5.39 21.08 0.78
C THR A 142 -4.54 20.77 -0.47
N PRO A 143 -5.04 19.96 -1.42
CA PRO A 143 -6.31 19.22 -1.40
C PRO A 143 -6.37 18.14 -0.32
N ASN A 144 -7.52 18.04 0.36
CA ASN A 144 -7.72 17.06 1.43
C ASN A 144 -7.95 15.66 0.84
N GLY A 145 -7.72 14.63 1.64
CA GLY A 145 -7.99 13.24 1.28
C GLY A 145 -7.00 12.25 1.89
N GLY A 146 -5.83 12.73 2.31
CA GLY A 146 -4.83 11.92 3.01
C GLY A 146 -5.42 11.33 4.29
N LYS A 147 -6.09 12.14 5.12
CA LYS A 147 -6.74 11.64 6.35
C LYS A 147 -7.69 10.49 6.05
N ARG A 148 -8.59 10.69 5.08
CA ARG A 148 -9.58 9.68 4.69
C ARG A 148 -8.93 8.39 4.19
N MET A 149 -7.87 8.48 3.40
CA MET A 149 -7.13 7.30 2.94
C MET A 149 -6.50 6.55 4.11
N GLY A 150 -5.87 7.26 5.05
CA GLY A 150 -5.30 6.67 6.26
C GLY A 150 -6.34 6.03 7.16
N ASP A 151 -7.53 6.64 7.32
CA ASP A 151 -8.64 6.08 8.11
C ASP A 151 -9.14 4.73 7.55
N ILE A 152 -8.95 4.49 6.24
CA ILE A 152 -9.29 3.23 5.57
C ILE A 152 -8.10 2.25 5.63
N MET A 153 -6.93 2.69 5.18
CA MET A 153 -5.77 1.81 5.00
C MET A 153 -5.16 1.37 6.31
N CYS A 154 -5.11 2.24 7.32
CA CYS A 154 -4.44 1.95 8.58
C CYS A 154 -5.03 0.71 9.28
N PRO A 155 -6.34 0.64 9.58
CA PRO A 155 -6.92 -0.56 10.18
C PRO A 155 -6.90 -1.77 9.23
N ASN A 156 -7.13 -1.57 7.92
CA ASN A 156 -7.21 -2.68 6.96
C ASN A 156 -5.86 -3.36 6.72
N LEU A 157 -4.80 -2.58 6.49
CA LEU A 157 -3.45 -3.10 6.31
C LEU A 157 -2.97 -3.78 7.59
N THR A 158 -3.15 -3.13 8.74
CA THR A 158 -2.75 -3.69 10.04
C THR A 158 -3.48 -5.00 10.33
N GLY A 159 -4.79 -5.06 10.07
CA GLY A 159 -5.62 -6.22 10.39
C GLY A 159 -5.29 -7.48 9.61
N VAL A 160 -4.62 -7.37 8.46
CA VAL A 160 -4.18 -8.53 7.66
C VAL A 160 -2.72 -8.90 7.91
N MET A 161 -1.96 -8.08 8.64
CA MET A 161 -0.55 -8.33 8.93
C MET A 161 -0.38 -9.18 10.18
N TYR A 162 0.50 -10.18 10.10
CA TYR A 162 0.79 -11.06 11.23
C TYR A 162 1.41 -10.30 12.40
N ASN A 163 0.84 -10.47 13.61
CA ASN A 163 1.34 -9.91 14.87
C ASN A 163 1.77 -8.44 14.77
N THR A 164 0.92 -7.62 14.15
CA THR A 164 1.17 -6.20 13.87
C THR A 164 0.10 -5.34 14.53
N GLU A 165 0.52 -4.29 15.22
CA GLU A 165 -0.36 -3.30 15.84
C GLU A 165 -0.43 -2.03 14.99
N THR A 166 -1.30 -1.09 15.34
CA THR A 166 -1.33 0.23 14.71
C THR A 166 -0.89 1.29 15.70
N ARG A 167 -0.04 2.22 15.24
CA ARG A 167 0.24 3.47 15.95
C ARG A 167 -0.80 4.53 15.64
N GLY A 168 -1.52 4.42 14.53
CA GLY A 168 -2.61 5.31 14.13
C GLY A 168 -2.38 6.06 12.81
N ASN A 169 -3.24 7.06 12.58
CA ASN A 169 -3.28 7.91 11.40
C ASN A 169 -3.19 9.38 11.84
N TYR A 170 -2.13 10.11 11.47
CA TYR A 170 -1.81 11.41 12.04
C TYR A 170 -1.55 12.51 11.02
N TYR A 171 -1.87 13.73 11.42
CA TYR A 171 -1.32 14.96 10.85
C TYR A 171 0.19 14.93 11.06
N ASP A 172 0.97 14.87 9.98
CA ASP A 172 2.40 14.57 10.04
C ASP A 172 3.18 15.53 10.93
N ARG A 173 2.88 16.83 10.92
CA ARG A 173 3.54 17.78 11.82
C ARG A 173 3.19 17.55 13.28
N VAL A 174 1.95 17.19 13.60
CA VAL A 174 1.56 16.88 14.98
C VAL A 174 2.34 15.65 15.46
N PHE A 175 2.54 14.66 14.59
CA PHE A 175 3.32 13.46 14.91
C PHE A 175 4.79 13.80 15.21
N TYR A 176 5.45 14.64 14.40
CA TYR A 176 6.87 14.95 14.57
C TYR A 176 7.20 16.10 15.53
N ASN A 177 6.32 17.10 15.66
CA ASN A 177 6.53 18.29 16.49
C ASN A 177 5.65 18.35 17.75
N GLY A 178 4.80 17.33 17.96
CA GLY A 178 3.94 17.23 19.13
C GLY A 178 2.62 18.00 19.00
N ASP A 179 1.68 17.70 19.89
CA ASP A 179 0.36 18.34 19.92
C ASP A 179 0.40 19.67 20.69
N VAL A 180 0.78 20.74 19.99
CA VAL A 180 0.82 22.12 20.51
C VAL A 180 -0.44 22.89 20.13
N ASP A 181 -0.68 24.07 20.72
CA ASP A 181 -1.83 24.90 20.32
C ASP A 181 -1.69 25.43 18.88
N THR A 182 -0.50 25.93 18.53
CA THR A 182 -0.17 26.46 17.21
C THR A 182 1.26 26.08 16.86
N HIS A 183 1.45 25.47 15.70
CA HIS A 183 2.79 25.21 15.17
C HIS A 183 3.39 26.47 14.54
N GLU A 184 4.70 26.68 14.69
CA GLU A 184 5.40 27.76 13.99
C GLU A 184 5.22 27.66 12.47
N ASN A 185 5.44 26.46 11.93
CA ASN A 185 5.26 26.16 10.52
C ASN A 185 3.83 25.67 10.24
N GLN A 186 3.10 26.44 9.43
CA GLN A 186 1.71 26.22 9.07
C GLN A 186 1.57 25.46 7.74
N TYR A 187 2.27 24.33 7.64
CA TYR A 187 2.31 23.44 6.48
C TYR A 187 2.82 22.05 6.90
N PRO A 188 2.65 20.98 6.10
CA PRO A 188 3.09 19.63 6.47
C PRO A 188 4.58 19.50 6.81
N TYR A 189 4.91 18.57 7.71
CA TYR A 189 6.30 18.33 8.10
C TYR A 189 7.08 17.57 7.02
N LEU A 190 6.52 16.47 6.51
CA LEU A 190 7.17 15.61 5.52
C LEU A 190 7.24 16.32 4.17
N SER A 191 8.39 16.23 3.49
CA SER A 191 8.60 16.93 2.22
C SER A 191 7.57 16.52 1.16
N VAL A 192 7.33 15.21 1.01
CA VAL A 192 6.35 14.69 0.04
C VAL A 192 4.93 15.17 0.34
N ASN A 193 4.53 15.28 1.61
CA ASN A 193 3.25 15.86 1.96
C ASN A 193 3.22 17.36 1.68
N ARG A 194 4.30 18.09 1.94
CA ARG A 194 4.37 19.55 1.76
C ARG A 194 4.41 19.96 0.28
N ARG A 195 5.13 19.23 -0.57
CA ARG A 195 5.50 19.65 -1.94
C ARG A 195 4.58 19.11 -3.04
N THR A 196 3.86 18.03 -2.77
CA THR A 196 2.85 17.53 -3.70
C THR A 196 1.69 18.51 -3.81
N ASN A 197 1.12 18.73 -5.00
CA ASN A 197 -0.01 19.64 -5.19
C ASN A 197 -1.40 18.94 -5.15
N MET A 198 -1.40 17.64 -4.84
CA MET A 198 -2.58 16.81 -4.62
C MET A 198 -2.68 16.28 -3.18
N ALA A 199 -3.77 15.57 -2.88
CA ALA A 199 -3.92 14.85 -1.61
C ALA A 199 -2.84 13.77 -1.49
N SER A 200 -2.26 13.61 -0.30
CA SER A 200 -1.10 12.76 -0.11
C SER A 200 -1.10 12.06 1.25
N ILE A 201 -0.44 10.90 1.29
CA ILE A 201 -0.18 10.15 2.52
C ILE A 201 1.13 9.38 2.41
N LEU A 202 1.82 9.25 3.54
CA LEU A 202 2.93 8.32 3.73
C LEU A 202 2.50 7.22 4.70
N SER A 203 2.84 5.97 4.40
CA SER A 203 2.66 4.86 5.33
C SER A 203 4.01 4.27 5.73
N GLU A 204 4.19 4.04 7.03
CA GLU A 204 5.18 3.10 7.54
C GLU A 204 4.50 1.75 7.71
N GLY A 205 4.82 0.80 6.83
CA GLY A 205 4.18 -0.51 6.75
C GLY A 205 4.68 -1.54 7.77
N GLY A 206 5.41 -1.14 8.80
CA GLY A 206 6.09 -2.04 9.73
C GLY A 206 7.50 -1.56 10.02
N TYR A 207 8.35 -2.47 10.53
CA TYR A 207 9.76 -2.19 10.81
C TYR A 207 10.68 -3.12 10.01
N HIS A 208 11.47 -2.59 9.07
CA HIS A 208 12.47 -3.39 8.33
C HIS A 208 13.67 -3.83 9.17
N THR A 209 13.73 -3.42 10.42
CA THR A 209 14.72 -3.89 11.41
C THR A 209 14.21 -5.07 12.25
N LEU A 210 12.97 -5.54 12.04
CA LEU A 210 12.45 -6.73 12.71
C LEU A 210 12.71 -8.00 11.89
N PRO A 211 13.13 -9.13 12.52
CA PRO A 211 13.31 -10.40 11.82
C PRO A 211 12.06 -10.90 11.10
N MET A 212 10.88 -10.71 11.71
CA MET A 212 9.60 -11.14 11.13
C MET A 212 9.21 -10.40 9.83
N GLN A 213 9.91 -9.31 9.50
CA GLN A 213 9.67 -8.51 8.30
C GLN A 213 10.65 -8.83 7.17
N GLN A 214 11.50 -9.86 7.29
CA GLN A 214 12.55 -10.18 6.29
C GLN A 214 12.20 -11.35 5.36
N ALA A 215 10.96 -11.85 5.43
CA ALA A 215 10.49 -13.01 4.65
C ALA A 215 9.78 -12.58 3.37
#